data_AF-A0A1Q7VRC9-F1
#
_entry.id   AF-A0A1Q7VRC9-F1
#
_cell.length_a   1.000
_cell.length_b   1.000
_cell.length_c   1.000
_cell.angle_alpha   90.00
_cell.angle_beta   90.00
_cell.angle_gamma   90.00
#
_symmetry.space_group_name_H-M   'P 1'
#
loop_
_entity.id
_entity.type
_entity.pdbx_description
1 polymer ?
#
loop_
_entity_poly.entity_id
_entity_poly.type
_entity_poly.pdbx_seq_one_letter_code
_entity_poly.pdbx_strand_id
1 'polypeptide(L)'
;MDDYDLVASPTANPLAPLVELLPYARDVGLHLVLARQSGGAARAMFDPVLQKLRDLNAPGLLFSGDREEGPLLSGARPSRQPVGRGQLVTRRGGAVLVQTALLPEPTWEIKFEDPDTDTTTSHDPSTADPDPM
;
A
#
# COMPACT_ATOMS: atom_id res chain seq x y z
N MET A 1 -2.40 -0.21 0.24
CA MET A 1 -1.18 0.05 -0.53
C MET A 1 -0.02 -0.49 0.25
N ASP A 2 0.57 -1.56 -0.24
CA ASP A 2 1.77 -2.15 0.36
C ASP A 2 3.03 -1.47 -0.18
N ASP A 3 4.17 -1.65 0.50
CA ASP A 3 5.47 -1.08 0.12
C ASP A 3 5.42 0.39 -0.30
N TYR A 4 4.70 1.21 0.48
CA TYR A 4 4.40 2.59 0.11
C TYR A 4 5.65 3.43 -0.13
N ASP A 5 6.75 3.14 0.56
CA ASP A 5 8.05 3.82 0.37
C ASP A 5 8.68 3.58 -1.01
N LEU A 6 8.33 2.51 -1.72
CA LEU A 6 8.78 2.28 -3.10
C LEU A 6 8.01 3.11 -4.13
N VAL A 7 6.81 3.56 -3.77
CA VAL A 7 5.91 4.27 -4.68
C VAL A 7 5.83 5.76 -4.37
N ALA A 8 6.00 6.15 -3.11
CA ALA A 8 5.97 7.53 -2.67
C ALA A 8 7.31 8.23 -2.98
N SER A 9 7.38 8.90 -4.13
CA SER A 9 8.45 9.85 -4.44
C SER A 9 8.01 11.29 -4.10
N PRO A 10 8.91 12.15 -3.58
CA PRO A 10 8.61 13.57 -3.36
C PRO A 10 8.11 14.32 -4.60
N THR A 11 8.50 13.88 -5.79
CA THR A 11 8.12 14.53 -7.06
C THR A 11 6.92 13.88 -7.75
N ALA A 12 6.58 12.65 -7.37
CA ALA A 12 5.52 11.87 -8.00
C ALA A 12 4.96 10.87 -6.98
N ASN A 13 3.89 11.28 -6.29
CA ASN A 13 3.17 10.41 -5.38
C ASN A 13 1.76 10.15 -5.95
N PRO A 14 1.43 8.91 -6.36
CA PRO A 14 0.13 8.61 -6.97
C PRO A 14 -1.04 8.77 -5.99
N LEU A 15 -0.78 8.78 -4.68
CA LEU A 15 -1.82 9.00 -3.68
C LEU A 15 -2.03 10.49 -3.35
N ALA A 16 -1.22 11.41 -3.89
CA ALA A 16 -1.35 12.84 -3.63
C ALA A 16 -2.77 13.39 -3.89
N PRO A 17 -3.49 13.00 -4.97
CA PRO A 17 -4.85 13.47 -5.22
C PRO A 17 -5.86 13.07 -4.13
N LEU A 18 -5.59 12.01 -3.38
CA LEU A 18 -6.51 11.55 -2.32
C LEU A 18 -6.40 12.38 -1.04
N VAL A 19 -5.33 13.15 -0.85
CA VAL A 19 -5.06 13.90 0.39
C VAL A 19 -6.19 14.85 0.75
N GLU A 20 -6.75 15.52 -0.26
CA GLU A 20 -7.87 16.47 -0.09
C GLU A 20 -9.19 15.78 0.27
N LEU A 21 -9.33 14.49 -0.08
CA LEU A 21 -10.52 13.70 0.18
C LEU A 21 -10.49 13.02 1.57
N LEU A 22 -9.32 12.85 2.17
CA LEU A 22 -9.16 12.16 3.45
C LEU A 22 -10.05 12.70 4.60
N PRO A 23 -10.28 14.02 4.74
CA PRO A 23 -11.23 14.54 5.75
C PRO A 23 -12.67 14.05 5.56
N TYR A 24 -13.08 13.81 4.33
CA TYR A 24 -14.44 13.38 3.95
C TYR A 24 -14.54 11.86 3.77
N ALA A 25 -13.49 11.12 4.10
CA ALA A 25 -13.37 9.71 3.80
C ALA A 25 -14.56 8.87 4.33
N ARG A 26 -15.11 9.23 5.49
CA ARG A 26 -16.30 8.59 6.05
C ARG A 26 -17.54 8.79 5.17
N ASP A 27 -17.73 10.00 4.65
CA ASP A 27 -18.94 10.39 3.93
C ASP A 27 -18.98 9.76 2.54
N VAL A 28 -17.81 9.54 1.94
CA VAL A 28 -17.65 8.92 0.62
C VAL A 28 -17.33 7.42 0.67
N GLY A 29 -17.20 6.84 1.86
CA GLY A 29 -16.84 5.42 2.04
C GLY A 29 -15.40 5.07 1.65
N LEU A 30 -14.48 6.04 1.68
CA LEU A 30 -13.06 5.84 1.38
C LEU A 30 -12.34 5.26 2.60
N HIS A 31 -11.61 4.17 2.39
CA HIS A 31 -10.71 3.57 3.38
C HIS A 31 -9.31 3.44 2.80
N LEU A 32 -8.34 4.13 3.39
CA LEU A 32 -6.93 4.02 3.01
C LEU A 32 -6.18 3.20 4.05
N VAL A 33 -5.68 2.04 3.64
CA VAL A 33 -4.77 1.20 4.41
C VAL A 33 -3.43 1.19 3.71
N LEU A 34 -2.36 1.50 4.43
CA LEU A 34 -1.01 1.55 3.89
C LEU A 34 -0.01 0.84 4.80
N ALA A 35 1.00 0.25 4.18
CA ALA A 35 2.14 -0.35 4.84
C ALA A 35 3.42 0.23 4.21
N ARG A 36 4.45 0.42 5.05
CA ARG A 36 5.75 0.95 4.62
C ARG A 36 6.87 0.35 5.47
N GLN A 37 8.07 0.31 4.92
CA GLN A 37 9.24 -0.09 5.67
C GLN A 37 9.57 0.90 6.80
N SER A 38 10.10 0.41 7.93
CA SER A 38 10.47 1.27 9.06
C SER A 38 11.66 2.19 8.79
N GLY A 39 12.51 1.87 7.81
CA GLY A 39 13.67 2.67 7.45
C GLY A 39 13.28 4.07 6.96
N GLY A 40 13.96 5.10 7.46
CA GLY A 40 13.71 6.48 7.10
C GLY A 40 12.32 6.99 7.49
N ALA A 41 11.64 6.31 8.41
CA ALA A 41 10.29 6.66 8.82
C ALA A 41 10.17 8.09 9.32
N ALA A 42 11.15 8.58 10.07
CA ALA A 42 11.15 9.95 10.59
C ALA A 42 10.97 10.99 9.46
N ARG A 43 11.65 10.77 8.32
CA ARG A 43 11.58 11.65 7.15
C ARG A 43 10.31 11.42 6.33
N ALA A 44 9.93 10.16 6.17
CA ALA A 44 8.71 9.81 5.44
C ALA A 44 7.45 10.43 6.08
N MET A 45 7.46 10.68 7.39
CA MET A 45 6.35 11.34 8.08
C MET A 45 6.03 12.76 7.59
N PHE A 46 6.91 13.40 6.80
CA PHE A 46 6.63 14.67 6.11
C PHE A 46 5.92 14.50 4.76
N ASP A 47 5.77 13.27 4.26
CA ASP A 47 4.95 12.97 3.09
C ASP A 47 3.50 13.46 3.32
N PRO A 48 2.88 14.18 2.36
CA PRO A 48 1.56 14.79 2.56
C PRO A 48 0.47 13.80 2.95
N VAL A 49 0.50 12.56 2.42
CA VAL A 49 -0.50 11.53 2.74
C VAL A 49 -0.32 11.06 4.18
N LEU A 50 0.91 10.74 4.58
CA LEU A 50 1.21 10.31 5.95
C LEU A 50 0.95 11.43 6.97
N GLN A 51 1.33 12.66 6.64
CA GLN A 51 1.05 13.83 7.46
C GLN A 51 -0.46 13.99 7.68
N LYS A 52 -1.26 13.94 6.60
CA LYS A 52 -2.71 14.10 6.70
C LYS A 52 -3.37 13.00 7.52
N LEU A 53 -2.93 11.75 7.38
CA LEU A 53 -3.43 10.63 8.19
C LEU A 53 -3.12 10.82 9.68
N ARG A 54 -1.93 11.33 10.02
CA ARG A 54 -1.57 11.66 11.40
C ARG A 54 -2.45 12.79 11.96
N ASP A 55 -2.67 13.85 11.19
CA ASP A 55 -3.51 14.98 11.61
C ASP A 55 -4.95 14.54 11.87
N LEU A 56 -5.46 13.59 11.08
CA LEU A 56 -6.78 12.99 11.26
C LEU A 56 -6.84 11.94 12.39
N ASN A 57 -5.74 11.71 13.12
CA ASN A 57 -5.60 10.69 14.15
C ASN A 57 -6.00 9.28 13.66
N ALA A 58 -5.60 8.95 12.43
CA ALA A 58 -5.79 7.62 11.89
C ALA A 58 -5.12 6.58 12.80
N PRO A 59 -5.78 5.44 13.08
CA PRO A 59 -5.13 4.36 13.81
C PRO A 59 -3.94 3.83 13.00
N GLY A 60 -2.88 3.43 13.70
CA GLY A 60 -1.69 2.91 13.05
C GLY A 60 -1.05 1.80 13.89
N LEU A 61 -0.30 0.93 13.22
CA LEU A 61 0.39 -0.19 13.84
C LEU A 61 1.90 -0.04 13.64
N LEU A 62 2.64 -0.04 14.74
CA LEU A 62 4.09 0.07 14.72
C LEU A 62 4.73 -1.29 15.03
N PHE A 63 5.27 -1.94 14.00
CA PHE A 63 5.99 -3.21 14.13
C PHE A 63 7.43 -3.02 14.62
N SER A 64 8.23 -4.08 14.49
CA SER A 64 9.68 -4.06 14.75
C SER A 64 10.35 -2.95 13.94
N GLY A 65 11.23 -2.18 14.58
CA GLY A 65 11.97 -1.11 13.93
C GLY A 65 13.09 -0.56 14.82
N ASP A 66 13.84 0.40 14.29
CA ASP A 66 14.92 1.07 15.02
C ASP A 66 14.36 2.21 15.90
N ARG A 67 14.86 2.32 17.12
CA ARG A 67 14.49 3.39 18.05
C ARG A 67 15.04 4.76 17.58
N GLU A 68 16.12 4.76 16.80
CA GLU A 68 16.74 5.98 16.25
C GLU A 68 15.86 6.70 15.22
N GLU A 69 14.82 6.05 14.67
CA GLU A 69 13.79 6.70 13.85
C GLU A 69 12.94 7.71 14.65
N GLY A 70 13.05 7.69 15.99
CA GLY A 70 12.33 8.62 16.84
C GLY A 70 10.82 8.31 16.96
N PRO A 71 10.03 9.27 17.46
CA PRO A 71 8.60 9.09 17.61
C PRO A 71 7.87 9.17 16.27
N LEU A 72 6.99 8.22 15.98
CA LEU A 72 6.28 8.12 14.70
C LEU A 72 4.76 8.31 14.85
N LEU A 73 4.09 7.37 15.51
CA LEU A 73 2.63 7.35 15.67
C LEU A 73 2.25 7.85 17.06
N SER A 74 1.72 9.06 17.17
CA SER A 74 1.31 9.68 18.45
C SER A 74 2.41 9.63 19.54
N GLY A 75 3.66 9.81 19.15
CA GLY A 75 4.80 9.76 20.09
C GLY A 75 5.38 8.37 20.32
N ALA A 76 4.73 7.29 19.85
CA ALA A 76 5.25 5.93 19.98
C ALA A 76 6.54 5.77 19.19
N ARG A 77 7.54 5.16 19.84
CA ARG A 77 8.85 4.86 19.25
C ARG A 77 8.94 3.40 18.85
N PRO A 78 9.58 3.07 17.71
CA PRO A 78 9.82 1.69 17.33
C PRO A 78 10.77 1.01 18.33
N SER A 79 10.70 -0.30 18.37
CA SER A 79 11.64 -1.15 19.09
C SER A 79 11.78 -2.48 18.37
N ARG A 80 12.85 -3.22 18.64
CA ARG A 80 12.93 -4.61 18.18
C ARG A 80 11.79 -5.43 18.78
N GLN A 81 11.09 -6.17 17.94
CA GLN A 81 9.94 -7.01 18.30
C GLN A 81 9.98 -8.32 17.49
N PRO A 82 9.41 -9.42 18.00
CA PRO A 82 9.15 -10.63 17.20
C PRO A 82 8.25 -10.32 16.00
N VAL A 83 8.28 -11.20 15.00
CA VAL A 83 7.42 -11.10 13.80
C VAL A 83 5.94 -11.08 14.20
N GLY A 84 5.18 -10.19 13.56
CA GLY A 84 3.76 -9.97 13.84
C GLY A 84 3.46 -9.21 15.14
N ARG A 85 4.46 -8.90 15.97
CA ARG A 85 4.27 -8.07 17.18
C ARG A 85 4.44 -6.60 16.87
N GLY A 86 3.50 -5.78 17.36
CA GLY A 86 3.56 -4.34 17.18
C GLY A 86 2.75 -3.56 18.21
N GLN A 87 2.93 -2.24 18.23
CA GLN A 87 2.14 -1.31 19.04
C GLN A 87 1.00 -0.76 18.19
N LEU A 88 -0.23 -1.14 18.50
CA LEU A 88 -1.44 -0.56 17.93
C LEU A 88 -1.70 0.78 18.62
N VAL A 89 -1.58 1.86 17.86
CA VAL A 89 -1.81 3.23 18.31
C VAL A 89 -3.17 3.67 17.81
N THR A 90 -4.06 4.01 18.74
CA THR A 90 -5.39 4.54 18.42
C THR A 90 -5.68 5.80 19.23
N ARG A 91 -6.56 6.66 18.71
CA ARG A 91 -7.00 7.88 19.40
C ARG A 91 -7.54 7.61 20.82
N ARG A 92 -8.28 6.51 21.02
CA ARG A 92 -8.96 6.22 22.30
C ARG A 92 -8.16 5.30 23.22
N GLY A 93 -7.43 4.35 22.66
CA GLY A 93 -6.72 3.32 23.42
C GLY A 93 -5.25 3.63 23.71
N GLY A 94 -4.70 4.72 23.16
CA GLY A 94 -3.26 4.98 23.22
C GLY A 94 -2.47 3.92 22.45
N ALA A 95 -1.23 3.65 22.89
CA ALA A 95 -0.36 2.63 22.33
C ALA A 95 -0.50 1.32 23.12
N VAL A 96 -0.99 0.27 22.47
CA VAL A 96 -1.20 -1.06 23.08
C VAL A 96 -0.39 -2.10 22.31
N LEU A 97 0.33 -2.96 23.02
CA LEU A 97 1.06 -4.06 22.40
C LEU A 97 0.08 -5.14 21.91
N VAL A 98 0.17 -5.50 20.64
CA VAL A 98 -0.69 -6.51 19.99
C VAL A 98 0.16 -7.51 19.20
N GLN A 99 -0.45 -8.67 18.93
CA GLN A 99 0.10 -9.69 18.03
C GLN A 99 -0.88 -9.87 16.87
N THR A 100 -0.42 -9.72 15.64
CA THR A 100 -1.24 -9.97 14.45
C THR A 100 -1.45 -11.46 14.25
N ALA A 101 -2.60 -11.83 13.71
CA ALA A 101 -2.82 -13.16 13.20
C ALA A 101 -1.91 -13.42 11.99
N LEU A 102 -1.40 -14.64 11.89
CA LEU A 102 -0.77 -15.14 10.67
C LEU A 102 -1.89 -15.73 9.81
N LEU A 103 -2.15 -15.14 8.65
CA LEU A 103 -3.02 -15.74 7.66
C LEU A 103 -2.28 -16.90 6.99
N PRO A 104 -2.96 -18.03 6.68
CA PRO A 104 -2.38 -19.04 5.81
C PRO A 104 -2.08 -18.41 4.44
N GLU A 105 -1.12 -18.98 3.71
CA GLU A 105 -0.76 -18.52 2.36
C GLU A 105 -2.01 -18.33 1.51
N PRO A 106 -2.20 -17.15 0.89
CA PRO A 106 -3.40 -16.88 0.10
C PRO A 106 -3.49 -17.87 -1.06
N THR A 107 -4.66 -18.49 -1.21
CA THR A 107 -4.90 -19.54 -2.20
C THR A 107 -5.24 -19.00 -3.60
N TRP A 108 -5.30 -17.68 -3.78
CA TRP A 108 -5.54 -17.08 -5.09
C TRP A 108 -4.21 -16.87 -5.82
N GLU A 109 -4.05 -17.48 -6.99
CA GLU A 109 -3.07 -17.04 -7.99
C GLU A 109 -3.64 -15.82 -8.72
N ILE A 110 -2.96 -14.67 -8.70
CA ILE A 110 -3.26 -13.62 -9.70
C ILE A 110 -2.63 -14.10 -11.00
N LYS A 111 -3.47 -14.58 -11.90
CA LYS A 111 -3.11 -14.71 -13.31
C LYS A 111 -3.18 -13.31 -13.91
N PHE A 112 -2.03 -12.70 -14.10
CA PHE A 112 -1.91 -11.57 -15.01
C PHE A 112 -2.00 -12.15 -16.41
N GLU A 113 -3.18 -12.09 -17.01
CA GLU A 113 -3.35 -12.42 -18.42
C GLU A 113 -2.72 -11.27 -19.23
N ASP A 114 -1.70 -11.61 -20.01
CA ASP A 114 -0.89 -10.65 -20.74
C ASP A 114 -1.76 -10.02 -21.85
N PRO A 115 -2.07 -8.71 -21.79
CA PRO A 115 -3.00 -8.06 -22.73
C PRO A 115 -2.49 -8.05 -24.17
N ASP A 116 -1.20 -8.35 -24.39
CA ASP A 116 -0.56 -8.34 -25.71
C ASP A 116 -0.52 -9.73 -26.38
N THR A 117 -1.20 -10.73 -25.81
CA THR A 117 -1.35 -12.05 -26.46
C THR A 117 -2.44 -12.01 -27.53
N ASP A 118 -2.34 -11.08 -28.47
CA ASP A 118 -3.14 -11.11 -29.68
C ASP A 118 -2.57 -12.24 -30.57
N THR A 119 -3.14 -13.44 -30.44
CA THR A 119 -2.93 -14.53 -31.39
C THR A 119 -3.42 -14.07 -32.75
N THR A 120 -2.56 -13.38 -33.49
CA THR A 120 -2.69 -13.17 -34.92
C THR A 120 -2.60 -14.55 -35.55
N THR A 121 -3.75 -15.20 -35.71
CA THR A 121 -3.92 -16.22 -36.74
C THR A 121 -3.62 -15.51 -38.05
N SER A 122 -2.43 -15.74 -38.60
CA SER A 122 -2.07 -15.36 -39.94
C SER A 122 -3.08 -16.00 -40.89
N HIS A 123 -4.06 -15.21 -41.33
CA HIS A 123 -4.89 -15.55 -42.47
C HIS A 123 -3.99 -15.43 -43.70
N ASP A 124 -3.40 -16.54 -44.11
CA ASP A 124 -2.63 -16.67 -45.34
C ASP A 124 -3.58 -16.44 -46.53
N PRO A 125 -3.41 -15.37 -47.34
CA PRO A 125 -4.26 -15.12 -48.49
C PRO A 125 -3.84 -15.90 -49.75
N SER A 126 -3.06 -16.98 -49.61
CA SER A 126 -2.60 -17.79 -50.74
C SER A 126 -3.47 -19.04 -50.97
N THR A 127 -4.75 -18.85 -51.26
CA THR A 127 -5.53 -19.83 -52.04
C THR A 127 -6.46 -19.07 -52.97
N ALA A 128 -5.90 -18.57 -54.06
CA ALA A 128 -6.68 -18.19 -55.24
C ALA A 128 -7.11 -19.49 -55.92
N ASP A 129 -8.40 -19.77 -55.86
CA ASP A 129 -9.07 -20.78 -56.68
C ASP A 129 -8.92 -20.37 -58.17
N PRO A 130 -8.54 -21.28 -59.09
CA PRO A 130 -8.51 -20.95 -60.51
C PRO A 130 -9.94 -20.85 -61.04
N ASP A 131 -10.21 -19.72 -61.69
CA ASP A 131 -11.46 -19.35 -62.35
C ASP A 131 -11.92 -20.43 -63.35
N PRO A 132 -13.17 -20.96 -63.27
CA PRO A 132 -13.67 -21.90 -64.26
C PRO A 132 -14.32 -21.17 -65.45
N MET A 133 -13.66 -21.31 -66.62
CA MET A 133 -14.14 -21.18 -68.02
C MET A 133 -15.16 -20.09 -68.38
#